data_AF-A0A842VWC1-F1
#
_entry.id   AF-A0A842VWC1-F1
#
_cell.length_a   1.000
_cell.length_b   1.000
_cell.length_c   1.000
_cell.angle_alpha   90.00
_cell.angle_beta   90.00
_cell.angle_gamma   90.00
#
_symmetry.space_group_name_H-M   'P 1'
#
loop_
_entity.id
_entity.type
_entity.pdbx_description
1 polymer ?
#
loop_
_entity_poly.entity_id
_entity_poly.type
_entity_poly.pdbx_seq_one_letter_code
_entity_poly.pdbx_strand_id
1 'polypeptide(L)' 'MKQQNIIEFKGFSNSGKTASIEAVLKFLKENNRNCAAIKSIHIEDFSIDKPGKNTWVMSKTGADPVIAVSKNET' A
#
# COMPACT_ATOMS: atom_id res chain seq x y z
N MET A 1 -1.81 -9.49 23.67
CA MET A 1 -1.38 -8.96 22.35
C MET A 1 -2.61 -8.41 21.64
N LYS A 2 -2.50 -7.27 20.93
CA LYS A 2 -3.63 -6.72 20.15
C LYS A 2 -3.83 -7.58 18.89
N GLN A 3 -5.08 -7.91 18.57
CA GLN A 3 -5.41 -8.61 17.33
C GLN A 3 -5.14 -7.68 16.13
N GLN A 4 -4.43 -8.17 15.13
CA GLN A 4 -4.19 -7.45 13.88
C GLN A 4 -5.14 -7.98 12.80
N ASN A 5 -5.82 -7.07 12.11
CA ASN A 5 -6.68 -7.41 10.97
C ASN A 5 -5.88 -7.22 9.68
N ILE A 6 -5.85 -8.25 8.83
CA ILE A 6 -5.15 -8.24 7.54
C ILE A 6 -6.19 -8.40 6.43
N ILE A 7 -6.11 -7.52 5.42
CA ILE A 7 -7.01 -7.54 4.26
C ILE A 7 -6.16 -7.53 2.99
N GLU A 8 -6.33 -8.54 2.14
CA GLU A 8 -5.66 -8.65 0.84
C GLU A 8 -6.57 -8.11 -0.28
N PHE A 9 -6.00 -7.29 -1.18
CA PHE A 9 -6.67 -6.84 -2.40
C PHE A 9 -6.14 -7.62 -3.61
N LYS A 10 -6.91 -8.61 -4.08
CA LYS A 10 -6.55 -9.48 -5.20
C LYS A 10 -7.45 -9.27 -6.41
N GLY A 11 -6.88 -9.33 -7.62
CA GLY A 11 -7.62 -9.13 -8.87
C GLY A 11 -6.70 -8.87 -10.07
N PHE A 12 -7.27 -8.86 -11.27
CA PHE A 12 -6.53 -8.65 -12.53
C PHE A 12 -5.87 -7.27 -12.64
N SER A 13 -4.85 -7.13 -13.47
CA SER A 13 -4.25 -5.82 -13.76
C SER A 13 -5.33 -4.84 -14.26
N ASN A 14 -5.19 -3.57 -13.88
CA ASN A 14 -6.15 -2.51 -14.21
C ASN A 14 -7.60 -2.68 -13.68
N SER A 15 -7.84 -3.58 -12.71
CA SER A 15 -9.17 -3.79 -12.12
C SER A 15 -9.56 -2.78 -11.03
N GLY A 16 -8.83 -1.66 -10.88
CA GLY A 16 -9.09 -0.66 -9.85
C GLY A 16 -8.51 -0.93 -8.46
N LYS A 17 -7.74 -2.00 -8.24
CA LYS A 17 -7.19 -2.37 -6.92
C LYS A 17 -6.51 -1.22 -6.19
N THR A 18 -5.62 -0.50 -6.87
CA THR A 18 -4.87 0.61 -6.28
C THR A 18 -5.82 1.72 -5.83
N ALA A 19 -6.81 2.07 -6.65
CA ALA A 19 -7.81 3.07 -6.30
C ALA A 19 -8.66 2.65 -5.09
N SER A 20 -9.02 1.36 -4.99
CA SER A 20 -9.73 0.84 -3.81
C SER A 20 -8.89 0.91 -2.54
N ILE A 21 -7.59 0.56 -2.62
CA ILE A 21 -6.68 0.66 -1.48
C ILE A 21 -6.54 2.13 -1.03
N GLU A 22 -6.39 3.06 -1.97
CA GLU A 22 -6.33 4.49 -1.67
C GLU A 22 -7.59 5.00 -0.97
N ALA A 23 -8.78 4.62 -1.44
CA ALA A 23 -10.04 5.00 -0.81
C ALA A 23 -10.14 4.47 0.64
N VAL A 24 -9.71 3.24 0.88
CA VAL A 24 -9.70 2.65 2.22
C VAL A 24 -8.69 3.34 3.14
N LEU A 25 -7.46 3.57 2.66
CA LEU A 25 -6.43 4.28 3.44
C LEU A 25 -6.89 5.68 3.83
N LYS A 26 -7.50 6.41 2.89
CA LYS A 26 -8.06 7.75 3.14
C LYS A 26 -9.13 7.69 4.22
N PHE A 27 -10.10 6.79 4.10
CA PHE A 27 -11.15 6.61 5.08
C PHE A 27 -10.59 6.28 6.48
N LEU A 28 -9.62 5.37 6.56
CA LEU A 28 -9.01 5.00 7.84
C LEU A 28 -8.28 6.19 8.50
N LYS A 29 -7.52 6.96 7.71
CA LYS A 29 -6.84 8.17 8.19
C LYS A 29 -7.84 9.21 8.70
N GLU A 30 -8.89 9.49 7.95
CA GLU A 30 -9.96 10.44 8.33
C GLU A 30 -10.68 10.02 9.61
N ASN A 31 -10.66 8.71 9.93
CA ASN A 31 -11.25 8.14 11.15
C ASN A 31 -10.21 7.86 12.26
N ASN A 32 -9.02 8.46 12.20
CA ASN A 32 -7.94 8.28 13.20
C ASN A 32 -7.56 6.81 13.44
N ARG A 33 -7.58 5.99 12.39
CA ARG A 33 -7.16 4.57 12.43
C ARG A 33 -5.85 4.39 11.68
N ASN A 34 -4.83 3.91 12.39
CA ASN A 34 -3.54 3.59 11.79
C ASN A 34 -3.65 2.32 10.93
N CYS A 35 -3.04 2.37 9.75
CA CYS A 35 -3.01 1.26 8.80
C CYS A 35 -1.65 1.20 8.12
N ALA A 36 -1.00 0.05 8.21
CA ALA A 36 0.17 -0.24 7.40
C ALA A 36 -0.27 -0.74 6.02
N ALA A 37 0.44 -0.35 4.96
CA ALA A 37 0.21 -0.86 3.61
C ALA A 37 1.42 -1.69 3.17
N ILE A 38 1.17 -2.93 2.74
CA ILE A 38 2.21 -3.84 2.24
C ILE A 38 2.02 -4.01 0.73
N LYS A 39 3.07 -3.77 -0.05
CA LYS A 39 3.08 -4.00 -1.49
C LYS A 39 4.16 -5.01 -1.86
N SER A 40 3.72 -6.14 -2.42
CA SER A 40 4.61 -7.07 -3.11
C SER A 40 5.00 -6.50 -4.48
N ILE A 41 6.29 -6.44 -4.75
CA ILE A 41 6.88 -5.89 -5.97
C ILE A 41 7.56 -7.02 -6.71
N HIS A 42 7.14 -7.24 -7.96
CA HIS A 42 7.60 -8.34 -8.81
C HIS A 42 8.63 -7.91 -9.87
N ILE A 43 9.10 -6.66 -9.84
CA ILE A 43 9.96 -6.06 -10.86
C ILE A 43 11.29 -5.67 -10.21
N GLU A 44 12.40 -5.90 -10.90
CA GLU A 44 13.72 -5.37 -10.54
C GLU A 44 13.75 -3.82 -10.68
N ASP A 45 14.65 -3.13 -9.98
CA ASP A 45 14.81 -1.66 -9.99
C ASP A 45 13.57 -0.83 -9.56
N PHE A 46 12.82 -1.33 -8.57
CA PHE A 46 11.73 -0.55 -8.00
C PHE A 46 12.24 0.56 -7.05
N SER A 47 11.59 1.71 -7.09
CA SER A 47 11.87 2.85 -6.19
C SER A 47 10.59 3.25 -5.48
N ILE A 48 10.62 3.22 -4.14
CA ILE A 48 9.48 3.44 -3.23
C ILE A 48 8.94 4.88 -3.34
N ASP A 49 9.82 5.85 -3.59
CA ASP A 49 9.48 7.28 -3.41
C ASP A 49 9.40 8.10 -4.70
N LYS A 50 9.27 7.45 -5.86
CA LYS A 50 9.01 8.18 -7.11
C LYS A 50 7.58 8.77 -7.10
N PRO A 51 7.42 10.10 -7.30
CA PRO A 51 6.11 10.72 -7.40
C PRO A 51 5.19 9.99 -8.40
N GLY A 52 3.94 9.75 -8.00
CA GLY A 52 2.95 9.04 -8.81
C GLY A 52 3.04 7.52 -8.81
N LYS A 53 4.05 6.88 -8.19
CA LYS A 53 4.05 5.43 -7.96
C LYS A 53 3.16 5.05 -6.77
N ASN A 54 2.63 3.83 -6.76
CA ASN A 54 1.64 3.42 -5.75
C ASN A 54 2.15 3.55 -4.31
N THR A 55 3.43 3.25 -4.05
CA THR A 55 4.03 3.40 -2.72
C THR A 55 4.07 4.86 -2.27
N TRP A 56 4.46 5.77 -3.18
CA TRP A 56 4.40 7.21 -2.94
C TRP A 56 2.97 7.67 -2.66
N VAL A 57 2.00 7.27 -3.49
CA VAL A 57 0.58 7.64 -3.31
C VAL A 57 0.05 7.09 -1.98
N MET A 58 0.30 5.81 -1.65
CA MET A 58 -0.14 5.21 -0.39
C MET A 58 0.41 5.96 0.84
N SER A 59 1.67 6.38 0.81
CA SER A 59 2.27 7.17 1.89
C SER A 59 1.57 8.53 2.07
N LYS A 60 1.19 9.18 0.97
CA LYS A 60 0.48 10.48 1.00
C LYS A 60 -0.97 10.32 1.44
N THR A 61 -1.62 9.23 1.04
CA THR A 61 -3.03 8.98 1.33
C THR A 61 -3.28 8.60 2.79
N GLY A 62 -2.31 7.98 3.47
CA GLY A 62 -2.42 7.74 4.92
C GLY A 62 -1.85 6.46 5.46
N ALA A 63 -1.20 5.64 4.63
CA ALA A 63 -0.51 4.47 5.14
C ALA A 63 0.70 4.87 6.00
N ASP A 64 0.80 4.26 7.18
CA ASP A 64 1.90 4.48 8.12
C ASP A 64 2.20 3.17 8.90
N PRO A 65 3.27 2.41 8.54
CA PRO A 65 4.19 2.63 7.42
C PRO A 65 3.71 2.04 6.09
N VAL A 66 4.38 2.43 5.00
CA VAL A 66 4.35 1.71 3.71
C VAL A 66 5.52 0.74 3.66
N ILE A 67 5.25 -0.54 3.42
CA ILE A 67 6.25 -1.62 3.33
C ILE A 67 6.26 -2.14 1.91
N ALA A 68 7.44 -2.11 1.30
CA ALA A 68 7.73 -2.72 0.02
C ALA A 68 8.40 -4.09 0.26
N VAL A 69 7.92 -5.13 -0.41
CA VAL A 69 8.51 -6.47 -0.34
C VAL A 69 8.82 -6.93 -1.75
N SER A 70 10.07 -7.25 -2.04
CA SER A 70 10.51 -7.89 -3.28
C SER A 70 11.19 -9.22 -2.94
N LYS A 71 11.31 -10.12 -3.93
CA LYS A 71 12.10 -11.35 -3.77
C LYS A 71 13.61 -11.07 -3.67
N ASN A 72 14.08 -10.00 -4.31
CA ASN A 72 15.45 -9.50 -4.29
C ASN A 72 15.42 -8.00 -3.95
N GLU A 73 16.10 -7.58 -2.88
CA GLU A 73 16.40 -6.18 -2.58
C GLU A 73 17.79 -5.90 -3.17
N THR A 74 17.92 -4.91 -4.06
CA THR A 74 19.20 -4.48 -4.63
C THR A 74 19.48 -3.04 -4.24
#